data_AF-A0A350Y6U5-F1
#
_entry.id   AF-A0A350Y6U5-F1
#
_cell.length_a   1.000
_cell.length_b   1.000
_cell.length_c   1.000
_cell.angle_alpha   90.00
_cell.angle_beta   90.00
_cell.angle_gamma   90.00
#
_symmetry.space_group_name_H-M   'P 1'
#
loop_
_entity.id
_entity.type
_entity.pdbx_description
1 polymer ?
#
loop_
_entity_poly.entity_id
_entity_poly.type
_entity_poly.pdbx_seq_one_letter_code
_entity_poly.pdbx_strand_id
1 'polypeptide(L)'
;MKLWINQLLQWLPKEETIVHTERVLWIDSSSIHVVTIELNNPNALPIWHEYLELETALTTGEAHILQIDPFTSLQTKEDTIPTSHRKRRDEAWKVIAPMIAAGENLYIPRERGKLIQAALHSSQYTKRTIYKYLRRYWQGGQTPNTLLPLFDRCGGRGKERSCHNSKRGRPRVSTPDIVRLNLLPTGTATVTERGIRFEKLFYSCELAAREQWFVKARVGKTWKITVAYDPRNLDKIYLPLDGGFHVEVCQLLDTCQTFKGKDWYEAIDYWTIQKLARTEALSSAQQAQASVHAQINQIIDQATELLMLVAIAVRSIRHKKVNRLRLATSLNRKKQPS
;
A
#
# COMPACT_ATOMS: atom_id res chain seq x y z
N MET A 1 -19.52 54.55 -33.23
CA MET A 1 -18.48 53.51 -33.50
C MET A 1 -19.21 52.17 -33.62
N LYS A 2 -18.90 51.30 -34.60
CA LYS A 2 -19.63 50.03 -34.75
C LYS A 2 -19.07 48.93 -33.84
N LEU A 3 -19.90 48.36 -32.99
CA LEU A 3 -19.54 47.19 -32.18
C LEU A 3 -19.61 45.89 -33.01
N TRP A 4 -18.79 44.90 -32.66
CA TRP A 4 -18.80 43.55 -33.24
C TRP A 4 -18.72 42.46 -32.16
N ILE A 5 -19.02 41.21 -32.54
CA ILE A 5 -18.96 40.07 -31.61
C ILE A 5 -17.50 39.79 -31.22
N ASN A 6 -17.28 39.42 -29.95
CA ASN A 6 -16.00 39.21 -29.29
C ASN A 6 -15.13 40.47 -29.08
N GLN A 7 -15.65 41.68 -29.32
CA GLN A 7 -14.97 42.91 -28.90
C GLN A 7 -14.74 42.95 -27.41
N LEU A 8 -13.64 43.57 -27.01
CA LEU A 8 -13.32 43.82 -25.62
C LEU A 8 -13.50 45.30 -25.28
N LEU A 9 -14.30 45.56 -24.26
CA LEU A 9 -14.60 46.88 -23.72
C LEU A 9 -13.97 46.96 -22.34
N GLN A 10 -13.01 47.85 -22.15
CA GLN A 10 -12.40 48.12 -20.86
C GLN A 10 -13.04 49.37 -20.27
N TRP A 11 -13.70 49.22 -19.12
CA TRP A 11 -14.35 50.31 -18.41
C TRP A 11 -13.37 51.00 -17.46
N LEU A 12 -13.33 52.33 -17.52
CA LEU A 12 -12.48 53.20 -16.71
C LEU A 12 -13.38 54.12 -15.86
N PRO A 13 -13.93 53.62 -14.73
CA PRO A 13 -14.77 54.44 -13.87
C PRO A 13 -13.98 55.65 -13.33
N LYS A 14 -14.64 56.80 -13.25
CA LYS A 14 -14.03 58.08 -12.82
C LYS A 14 -13.71 58.12 -11.32
N GLU A 15 -14.40 57.31 -10.51
CA GLU A 15 -14.32 57.34 -9.03
C GLU A 15 -13.84 56.02 -8.40
N GLU A 16 -13.85 54.89 -9.14
CA GLU A 16 -13.43 53.58 -8.63
C GLU A 16 -12.05 53.17 -9.14
N THR A 17 -11.29 52.45 -8.32
CA THR A 17 -9.97 51.88 -8.66
C THR A 17 -10.03 50.57 -9.44
N ILE A 18 -11.23 50.04 -9.72
CA ILE A 18 -11.41 48.71 -10.30
C ILE A 18 -11.71 48.82 -11.79
N VAL A 19 -10.65 48.64 -12.60
CA VAL A 19 -10.78 48.45 -14.04
C VAL A 19 -11.30 47.04 -14.30
N HIS A 20 -12.45 46.94 -14.96
CA HIS A 20 -12.97 45.67 -15.44
C HIS A 20 -13.07 45.67 -16.96
N THR A 21 -13.08 44.47 -17.54
CA THR A 21 -13.13 44.28 -18.99
C THR A 21 -14.28 43.36 -19.31
N GLU A 22 -15.09 43.78 -20.26
CA GLU A 22 -16.23 43.04 -20.75
C GLU A 22 -16.00 42.61 -22.18
N ARG A 23 -16.59 41.47 -22.55
CA ARG A 23 -16.62 41.01 -23.94
C ARG A 23 -18.03 41.03 -24.47
N VAL A 24 -18.20 41.56 -25.68
CA VAL A 24 -19.43 41.44 -26.46
C VAL A 24 -19.63 40.00 -26.92
N LEU A 25 -20.71 39.35 -26.49
CA LEU A 25 -21.05 37.97 -26.84
C LEU A 25 -22.06 37.88 -27.98
N TRP A 26 -22.97 38.84 -28.05
CA TRP A 26 -24.05 38.85 -29.02
C TRP A 26 -24.57 40.27 -29.21
N ILE A 27 -25.00 40.56 -30.43
CA ILE A 27 -25.60 41.83 -30.83
C ILE A 27 -26.90 41.46 -31.53
N ASP A 28 -27.99 42.13 -31.15
CA ASP A 28 -29.28 41.92 -31.81
C ASP A 28 -29.24 42.34 -33.28
N SER A 29 -30.04 41.68 -34.10
CA SER A 29 -30.29 42.02 -35.50
C SER A 29 -30.75 43.48 -35.68
N SER A 30 -31.54 44.00 -34.74
CA SER A 30 -31.99 45.39 -34.73
C SER A 30 -30.96 46.37 -34.15
N SER A 31 -29.82 45.86 -33.65
CA SER A 31 -28.77 46.64 -32.97
C SER A 31 -29.27 47.46 -31.78
N ILE A 32 -30.36 47.02 -31.12
CA ILE A 32 -30.90 47.68 -29.93
C ILE A 32 -30.20 47.15 -28.68
N HIS A 33 -30.01 45.84 -28.61
CA HIS A 33 -29.46 45.17 -27.44
C HIS A 33 -28.12 44.52 -27.74
N VAL A 34 -27.24 44.57 -26.74
CA VAL A 34 -25.94 43.91 -26.74
C VAL A 34 -25.82 43.07 -25.49
N VAL A 35 -25.31 41.85 -25.62
CA VAL A 35 -25.01 40.99 -24.48
C VAL A 35 -23.51 41.01 -24.24
N THR A 36 -23.09 41.32 -23.02
CA THR A 36 -21.68 41.35 -22.60
C THR A 36 -21.41 40.34 -21.49
N ILE A 37 -20.13 40.07 -21.23
CA ILE A 37 -19.68 39.28 -20.07
C ILE A 37 -18.37 39.82 -19.52
N GLU A 38 -18.28 39.89 -18.20
CA GLU A 38 -17.06 40.28 -17.50
C GLU A 38 -15.97 39.18 -17.60
N LEU A 39 -14.74 39.55 -17.97
CA LEU A 39 -13.63 38.61 -18.21
C LEU A 39 -12.96 38.10 -16.94
N ASN A 40 -12.81 38.96 -15.93
CA ASN A 40 -11.98 38.69 -14.75
C ASN A 40 -12.76 38.07 -13.58
N ASN A 41 -14.06 37.84 -13.75
CA ASN A 41 -14.92 37.33 -12.70
C ASN A 41 -15.22 35.83 -12.91
N PRO A 42 -14.84 34.95 -11.95
CA PRO A 42 -15.02 33.50 -12.06
C PRO A 42 -16.50 33.06 -12.02
N ASN A 43 -17.40 33.98 -11.66
CA ASN A 43 -18.84 33.77 -11.58
C ASN A 43 -19.64 34.61 -12.60
N ALA A 44 -18.98 35.33 -13.52
CA ALA A 44 -19.58 36.24 -14.50
C ALA A 44 -20.64 35.62 -15.43
N LEU A 45 -21.88 36.10 -15.37
CA LEU A 45 -22.93 35.67 -16.30
C LEU A 45 -23.13 36.72 -17.41
N PRO A 46 -23.76 36.37 -18.54
CA PRO A 46 -24.09 37.33 -19.58
C PRO A 46 -25.05 38.41 -19.05
N ILE A 47 -24.75 39.67 -19.36
CA ILE A 47 -25.52 40.86 -18.99
C ILE A 47 -26.05 41.52 -20.26
N TRP A 48 -27.27 42.04 -20.21
CA TRP A 48 -27.90 42.76 -21.32
C TRP A 48 -27.68 44.26 -21.15
N HIS A 49 -27.28 44.93 -22.22
CA HIS A 49 -27.09 46.36 -22.32
C HIS A 49 -27.84 46.91 -23.53
N GLU A 50 -28.18 48.19 -23.47
CA GLU A 50 -28.61 48.92 -24.65
C GLU A 50 -27.39 49.28 -25.49
N TYR A 51 -27.50 49.13 -26.82
CA TYR A 51 -26.41 49.45 -27.73
C TYR A 51 -25.99 50.92 -27.60
N LEU A 52 -26.98 51.80 -27.44
CA LEU A 52 -26.77 53.25 -27.31
C LEU A 52 -25.95 53.58 -26.07
N GLU A 53 -26.19 52.90 -24.94
CA GLU A 53 -25.42 53.08 -23.70
C GLU A 53 -23.93 52.80 -23.95
N LEU A 54 -23.60 51.66 -24.57
CA LEU A 54 -22.22 51.29 -24.87
C LEU A 54 -21.57 52.24 -25.88
N GLU A 55 -22.31 52.70 -26.89
CA GLU A 55 -21.79 53.68 -27.86
C GLU A 55 -21.52 55.04 -27.22
N THR A 56 -22.39 55.49 -26.31
CA THR A 56 -22.16 56.72 -25.55
C THR A 56 -20.92 56.59 -24.66
N ALA A 57 -20.77 55.47 -23.93
CA ALA A 57 -19.61 55.23 -23.07
C ALA A 57 -18.28 55.22 -23.85
N LEU A 58 -18.28 54.69 -25.07
CA LEU A 58 -17.11 54.73 -25.96
C LEU A 58 -16.82 56.15 -26.47
N THR A 59 -17.85 56.95 -26.72
CA THR A 59 -17.73 58.32 -27.25
C THR A 59 -17.30 59.30 -26.15
N THR A 60 -17.80 59.13 -24.93
CA THR A 60 -17.42 59.93 -23.75
C THR A 60 -16.06 59.54 -23.18
N GLY A 61 -15.52 58.39 -23.58
CA GLY A 61 -14.24 57.85 -23.10
C GLY A 61 -14.33 57.13 -21.75
N GLU A 62 -15.54 56.77 -21.29
CA GLU A 62 -15.76 55.96 -20.08
C GLU A 62 -15.39 54.49 -20.32
N ALA A 63 -15.48 54.04 -21.58
CA ALA A 63 -14.99 52.74 -22.01
C ALA A 63 -14.03 52.91 -23.20
N HIS A 64 -13.06 52.01 -23.32
CA HIS A 64 -12.16 51.94 -24.46
C HIS A 64 -12.06 50.52 -25.00
N ILE A 65 -11.80 50.40 -26.30
CA ILE A 65 -11.67 49.09 -26.96
C ILE A 65 -10.27 48.53 -26.71
N LEU A 66 -10.21 47.36 -26.07
CA LEU A 66 -8.96 46.65 -25.86
C LEU A 66 -8.57 45.90 -27.16
N GLN A 67 -7.43 46.25 -27.75
CA GLN A 67 -6.97 45.66 -29.02
C GLN A 67 -6.38 44.26 -28.86
N ILE A 68 -5.76 43.97 -27.71
CA ILE A 68 -5.07 42.69 -27.47
C ILE A 68 -5.95 41.84 -26.56
N ASP A 69 -6.43 40.71 -27.09
CA ASP A 69 -7.22 39.76 -26.30
C ASP A 69 -6.34 39.02 -25.27
N PRO A 70 -6.63 39.09 -23.95
CA PRO A 70 -5.90 38.35 -22.93
C PRO A 70 -5.89 36.81 -23.13
N PHE A 71 -6.87 36.30 -23.88
CA PHE A 71 -7.05 34.88 -24.18
C PHE A 71 -6.46 34.44 -25.53
N THR A 72 -5.73 35.32 -26.22
CA THR A 72 -5.09 35.03 -27.52
C THR A 72 -4.25 33.73 -27.51
N SER A 73 -3.58 33.43 -26.39
CA SER A 73 -2.75 32.22 -26.23
C SER A 73 -3.53 30.91 -26.41
N LEU A 74 -4.85 30.92 -26.25
CA LEU A 74 -5.72 29.75 -26.45
C LEU A 74 -5.97 29.43 -27.93
N GLN A 75 -5.63 30.33 -28.85
CA GLN A 75 -5.72 30.12 -30.29
C GLN A 75 -4.50 29.37 -30.84
N THR A 76 -4.11 28.29 -30.16
CA THR A 76 -2.99 27.46 -30.57
C THR A 76 -3.38 26.59 -31.78
N LYS A 77 -2.42 26.30 -32.67
CA LYS A 77 -2.59 25.36 -33.80
C LYS A 77 -2.96 23.97 -33.29
N GLU A 78 -3.78 23.23 -34.05
CA GLU A 78 -4.33 21.95 -33.60
C GLU A 78 -3.27 20.84 -33.45
N ASP A 79 -2.18 20.92 -34.22
CA ASP A 79 -1.10 19.92 -34.22
C ASP A 79 -0.25 19.94 -32.94
N THR A 80 -0.18 21.08 -32.25
CA THR A 80 0.63 21.21 -31.02
C THR A 80 -0.12 20.78 -29.77
N ILE A 81 -1.42 20.49 -29.88
CA ILE A 81 -2.27 20.16 -28.74
C ILE A 81 -2.23 18.65 -28.48
N PRO A 82 -1.89 18.20 -27.25
CA PRO A 82 -1.91 16.79 -26.88
C PRO A 82 -3.26 16.12 -27.14
N THR A 83 -3.24 14.88 -27.65
CA THR A 83 -4.45 14.10 -27.98
C THR A 83 -5.41 13.96 -26.80
N SER A 84 -4.88 13.79 -25.58
CA SER A 84 -5.67 13.70 -24.35
C SER A 84 -6.42 14.99 -24.03
N HIS A 85 -5.85 16.16 -24.35
CA HIS A 85 -6.48 17.46 -24.15
C HIS A 85 -7.59 17.69 -25.17
N ARG A 86 -7.35 17.30 -26.43
CA ARG A 86 -8.35 17.36 -27.51
C ARG A 86 -9.60 16.54 -27.16
N LYS A 87 -9.43 15.29 -26.70
CA LYS A 87 -10.56 14.45 -26.28
C LYS A 87 -11.45 15.14 -25.22
N ARG A 88 -10.83 15.74 -24.19
CA ARG A 88 -11.58 16.46 -23.13
C ARG A 88 -12.28 17.71 -23.65
N ARG A 89 -11.62 18.46 -24.55
CA ARG A 89 -12.23 19.61 -25.25
C ARG A 89 -13.48 19.15 -26.00
N ASP A 90 -13.36 18.08 -26.78
CA ASP A 90 -14.42 17.60 -27.65
C ASP A 90 -15.60 17.03 -26.84
N GLU A 91 -15.34 16.34 -25.72
CA GLU A 91 -16.35 15.91 -24.76
C GLU A 91 -17.11 17.10 -24.16
N ALA A 92 -16.39 18.14 -23.72
CA ALA A 92 -17.00 19.35 -23.18
C ALA A 92 -17.79 20.11 -24.27
N TRP A 93 -17.28 20.16 -25.49
CA TRP A 93 -17.94 20.79 -26.63
C TRP A 93 -19.26 20.10 -26.97
N LYS A 94 -19.30 18.76 -26.99
CA LYS A 94 -20.53 17.99 -27.21
C LYS A 94 -21.65 18.36 -26.26
N VAL A 95 -21.33 18.73 -25.02
CA VAL A 95 -22.31 19.11 -23.99
C VAL A 95 -22.88 20.50 -24.25
N ILE A 96 -22.03 21.49 -24.58
CA ILE A 96 -22.47 22.88 -24.70
C ILE A 96 -22.90 23.28 -26.12
N ALA A 97 -22.45 22.57 -27.15
CA ALA A 97 -22.75 22.89 -28.55
C ALA A 97 -24.26 22.97 -28.86
N PRO A 98 -25.13 22.05 -28.37
CA PRO A 98 -26.57 22.17 -28.58
C PRO A 98 -27.16 23.42 -27.95
N MET A 99 -26.61 23.87 -26.82
CA MET A 99 -27.06 25.06 -26.10
C MET A 99 -26.66 26.34 -26.84
N ILE A 100 -25.47 26.35 -27.45
CA ILE A 100 -24.98 27.44 -28.29
C ILE A 100 -25.82 27.53 -29.57
N ALA A 101 -26.20 26.40 -30.16
CA ALA A 101 -27.08 26.34 -31.32
C ALA A 101 -28.48 26.90 -31.06
N ALA A 102 -28.94 26.95 -29.80
CA ALA A 102 -30.20 27.58 -29.41
C ALA A 102 -30.18 29.12 -29.52
N GLY A 103 -29.02 29.73 -29.80
CA GLY A 103 -28.87 31.15 -30.10
C GLY A 103 -29.18 32.07 -28.91
N GLU A 104 -30.03 33.07 -29.14
CA GLU A 104 -30.40 34.11 -28.17
C GLU A 104 -30.93 33.55 -26.84
N ASN A 105 -31.66 32.43 -26.89
CA ASN A 105 -32.23 31.75 -25.72
C ASN A 105 -31.18 31.41 -24.66
N LEU A 106 -29.91 31.24 -25.06
CA LEU A 106 -28.80 30.97 -24.15
C LEU A 106 -28.49 32.17 -23.22
N TYR A 107 -28.77 33.40 -23.66
CA TYR A 107 -28.49 34.62 -22.89
C TYR A 107 -29.62 34.99 -21.94
N ILE A 108 -30.84 34.47 -22.15
CA ILE A 108 -32.01 34.69 -21.30
C ILE A 108 -31.95 33.73 -20.08
N PRO A 109 -31.94 34.21 -18.83
CA PRO A 109 -31.77 33.36 -17.64
C PRO A 109 -32.77 32.20 -17.51
N ARG A 110 -34.04 32.44 -17.85
CA ARG A 110 -35.12 31.44 -17.76
C ARG A 110 -34.95 30.31 -18.78
N GLU A 111 -34.70 30.67 -20.04
CA GLU A 111 -34.52 29.71 -21.13
C GLU A 111 -33.18 28.97 -21.02
N ARG A 112 -32.11 29.69 -20.66
CA ARG A 112 -30.82 29.09 -20.29
C ARG A 112 -30.97 28.03 -19.21
N GLY A 113 -31.81 28.27 -18.21
CA GLY A 113 -32.13 27.31 -17.16
C GLY A 113 -32.66 25.99 -17.72
N LYS A 114 -33.60 26.03 -18.67
CA LYS A 114 -34.17 24.83 -19.32
C LYS A 114 -33.12 24.09 -20.14
N LEU A 115 -32.32 24.82 -20.93
CA LEU A 115 -31.23 24.24 -21.71
C LEU A 115 -30.20 23.53 -20.81
N ILE A 116 -29.84 24.13 -19.67
CA ILE A 116 -28.91 23.53 -18.71
C ILE A 116 -29.50 22.25 -18.11
N GLN A 117 -30.79 22.21 -17.81
CA GLN A 117 -31.43 21.00 -17.31
C GLN A 117 -31.41 19.87 -18.36
N ALA A 118 -31.70 20.19 -19.62
CA ALA A 118 -31.58 19.22 -20.72
C ALA A 118 -30.15 18.68 -20.87
N ALA A 119 -29.14 19.55 -20.74
CA ALA A 119 -27.72 19.16 -20.76
C ALA A 119 -27.32 18.32 -19.53
N LEU A 120 -27.96 18.54 -18.38
CA LEU A 120 -27.72 17.77 -17.15
C LEU A 120 -28.30 16.36 -17.24
N HIS A 121 -29.45 16.18 -17.89
CA HIS A 121 -30.03 14.85 -18.13
C HIS A 121 -29.26 14.03 -19.18
N SER A 122 -28.68 14.70 -20.18
CA SER A 122 -27.94 14.04 -21.27
C SER A 122 -26.46 13.81 -20.99
N SER A 123 -25.88 14.47 -19.98
CA SER A 123 -24.46 14.37 -19.66
C SER A 123 -24.20 13.87 -18.24
N GLN A 124 -22.98 13.40 -17.99
CA GLN A 124 -22.53 12.98 -16.65
C GLN A 124 -22.03 14.18 -15.80
N TYR A 125 -22.17 15.41 -16.28
CA TYR A 125 -21.58 16.59 -15.66
C TYR A 125 -22.58 17.32 -14.76
N THR A 126 -22.06 17.87 -13.67
CA THR A 126 -22.86 18.68 -12.75
C THR A 126 -23.22 20.05 -13.35
N LYS A 127 -24.30 20.65 -12.85
CA LYS A 127 -24.71 22.04 -13.20
C LYS A 127 -23.53 23.03 -13.11
N ARG A 128 -22.72 22.94 -12.06
CA ARG A 128 -21.53 23.80 -11.85
C ARG A 128 -20.51 23.64 -12.99
N THR A 129 -20.27 22.42 -13.45
CA THR A 129 -19.33 22.13 -14.55
C THR A 129 -19.84 22.70 -15.87
N ILE A 130 -21.14 22.58 -16.15
CA ILE A 130 -21.76 23.13 -17.37
C ILE A 130 -21.63 24.66 -17.39
N TYR A 131 -21.96 25.35 -16.30
CA TYR A 131 -21.75 26.80 -16.19
C TYR A 131 -20.27 27.17 -16.39
N LYS A 132 -19.34 26.39 -15.83
CA LYS A 132 -17.91 26.61 -16.04
C LYS A 132 -17.53 26.51 -17.52
N TYR A 133 -18.05 25.53 -18.26
CA TYR A 133 -17.78 25.40 -19.70
C TYR A 133 -18.36 26.57 -20.50
N LEU A 134 -19.63 26.93 -20.26
CA LEU A 134 -20.24 28.10 -20.92
C LEU A 134 -19.47 29.38 -20.62
N ARG A 135 -19.10 29.60 -19.36
CA ARG A 135 -18.34 30.79 -18.95
C ARG A 135 -16.98 30.86 -19.64
N ARG A 136 -16.24 29.75 -19.69
CA ARG A 136 -14.95 29.69 -20.41
C ARG A 136 -15.10 29.94 -21.90
N TYR A 137 -16.16 29.43 -22.50
CA TYR A 137 -16.48 29.67 -23.90
C TYR A 137 -16.75 31.16 -24.17
N TRP A 138 -17.60 31.80 -23.36
CA TRP A 138 -17.90 33.23 -23.47
C TRP A 138 -16.66 34.11 -23.18
N GLN A 139 -15.98 33.89 -22.04
CA GLN A 139 -14.78 34.62 -21.64
C GLN A 139 -13.55 34.31 -22.50
N GLY A 140 -13.57 33.30 -23.37
CA GLY A 140 -12.45 32.96 -24.26
C GLY A 140 -12.70 33.20 -25.75
N GLY A 141 -13.76 33.93 -26.11
CA GLY A 141 -13.97 34.45 -27.46
C GLY A 141 -14.80 33.52 -28.33
N GLN A 142 -15.67 32.71 -27.70
CA GLN A 142 -16.58 31.80 -28.39
C GLN A 142 -15.88 30.79 -29.31
N THR A 143 -14.67 30.35 -28.96
CA THR A 143 -13.93 29.31 -29.70
C THR A 143 -13.96 27.97 -28.95
N PRO A 144 -13.99 26.81 -29.65
CA PRO A 144 -13.95 25.50 -28.98
C PRO A 144 -12.68 25.26 -28.15
N ASN A 145 -11.54 25.83 -28.56
CA ASN A 145 -10.26 25.66 -27.85
C ASN A 145 -10.26 26.31 -26.45
N THR A 146 -11.20 27.19 -26.15
CA THR A 146 -11.40 27.70 -24.79
C THR A 146 -11.68 26.61 -23.75
N LEU A 147 -12.16 25.45 -24.19
CA LEU A 147 -12.48 24.31 -23.33
C LEU A 147 -11.27 23.43 -23.00
N LEU A 148 -10.10 23.70 -23.58
CA LEU A 148 -8.87 22.95 -23.31
C LEU A 148 -8.53 22.95 -21.80
N PRO A 149 -7.94 21.89 -21.24
CA PRO A 149 -7.52 21.90 -19.84
C PRO A 149 -6.44 22.96 -19.56
N LEU A 150 -6.62 23.77 -18.52
CA LEU A 150 -5.65 24.78 -18.08
C LEU A 150 -4.57 24.18 -17.16
N PHE A 151 -3.92 23.09 -17.59
CA PHE A 151 -2.90 22.43 -16.78
C PHE A 151 -1.63 23.26 -16.63
N ASP A 152 -1.38 24.17 -17.56
CA ASP A 152 -0.38 25.24 -17.45
C ASP A 152 -0.57 26.10 -16.19
N ARG A 153 -1.80 26.22 -15.70
CA ARG A 153 -2.17 26.98 -14.50
C ARG A 153 -2.20 26.11 -13.23
N CYS A 154 -1.77 24.87 -13.32
CA CYS A 154 -1.81 23.89 -12.23
C CYS A 154 -0.44 23.24 -12.00
N GLY A 155 -0.15 22.85 -10.75
CA GLY A 155 1.12 22.21 -10.39
C GLY A 155 2.16 23.17 -9.83
N GLY A 156 3.23 22.61 -9.24
CA GLY A 156 4.33 23.40 -8.70
C GLY A 156 5.22 23.92 -9.83
N ARG A 157 5.35 25.24 -9.96
CA ARG A 157 6.17 25.88 -10.99
C ARG A 157 7.60 25.30 -10.98
N GLY A 158 8.04 24.76 -12.12
CA GLY A 158 9.41 24.27 -12.32
C GLY A 158 9.75 22.88 -11.75
N LYS A 159 8.78 22.11 -11.26
CA LYS A 159 9.02 20.74 -10.78
C LYS A 159 7.99 19.76 -11.33
N GLU A 160 8.40 18.91 -12.26
CA GLU A 160 7.62 17.71 -12.60
C GLU A 160 7.58 16.79 -11.38
N ARG A 161 6.36 16.45 -10.92
CA ARG A 161 6.19 15.45 -9.87
C ARG A 161 6.06 14.09 -10.54
N SER A 162 7.08 13.25 -10.42
CA SER A 162 7.00 11.85 -10.87
C SER A 162 5.81 11.17 -10.20
N CYS A 163 4.93 10.56 -10.98
CA CYS A 163 3.87 9.70 -10.45
C CYS A 163 4.45 8.30 -10.24
N HIS A 164 4.42 7.80 -9.01
CA HIS A 164 4.69 6.39 -8.73
C HIS A 164 3.38 5.59 -8.90
N ASN A 165 3.47 4.26 -9.08
CA ASN A 165 2.34 3.36 -9.31
C ASN A 165 1.24 3.35 -8.22
N SER A 166 1.45 4.00 -7.08
CA SER A 166 0.44 4.12 -6.03
C SER A 166 -0.48 5.33 -6.24
N LYS A 167 -1.79 5.08 -6.16
CA LYS A 167 -2.81 6.12 -6.26
C LYS A 167 -2.63 7.12 -5.12
N ARG A 168 -2.42 8.40 -5.46
CA ARG A 168 -2.40 9.50 -4.48
C ARG A 168 -3.84 9.85 -4.09
N GLY A 169 -4.15 9.87 -2.79
CA GLY A 169 -5.45 10.28 -2.27
C GLY A 169 -5.84 9.54 -0.98
N ARG A 170 -7.03 9.88 -0.44
CA ARG A 170 -7.61 9.21 0.73
C ARG A 170 -7.66 7.69 0.49
N PRO A 171 -7.14 6.87 1.41
CA PRO A 171 -7.24 5.41 1.30
C PRO A 171 -8.70 4.99 1.10
N ARG A 172 -8.92 3.95 0.30
CA ARG A 172 -10.26 3.41 0.07
C ARG A 172 -10.87 3.01 1.42
N VAL A 173 -12.17 3.24 1.58
CA VAL A 173 -12.92 2.78 2.76
C VAL A 173 -12.91 1.25 2.74
N SER A 174 -12.20 0.65 3.69
CA SER A 174 -12.18 -0.82 3.87
C SER A 174 -13.51 -1.29 4.45
N THR A 175 -13.94 -2.51 4.10
CA THR A 175 -15.11 -3.12 4.73
C THR A 175 -14.82 -3.39 6.22
N PRO A 176 -15.85 -3.43 7.09
CA PRO A 176 -15.67 -3.73 8.52
C PRO A 176 -14.87 -5.01 8.78
N ASP A 177 -15.04 -6.04 7.95
CA ASP A 177 -14.33 -7.32 8.08
C ASP A 177 -12.83 -7.18 7.86
N ILE A 178 -12.41 -6.41 6.84
CA ILE A 178 -10.99 -6.16 6.58
C ILE A 178 -10.37 -5.36 7.73
N VAL A 179 -11.10 -4.39 8.27
CA VAL A 179 -10.65 -3.63 9.45
C VAL A 179 -10.46 -4.57 10.64
N ARG A 180 -11.44 -5.44 10.92
CA ARG A 180 -11.36 -6.43 12.00
C ARG A 180 -10.15 -7.34 11.86
N LEU A 181 -9.88 -7.85 10.66
CA LEU A 181 -8.77 -8.78 10.41
C LEU A 181 -7.40 -8.10 10.59
N ASN A 182 -7.28 -6.81 10.25
CA ASN A 182 -6.04 -6.05 10.46
C ASN A 182 -5.78 -5.66 11.92
N LEU A 183 -6.79 -5.76 12.79
CA LEU A 183 -6.64 -5.53 14.24
C LEU A 183 -6.18 -6.78 15.00
N LEU A 184 -6.11 -7.94 14.33
CA LEU A 184 -5.64 -9.18 14.94
C LEU A 184 -4.12 -9.12 15.19
N PRO A 185 -3.62 -9.86 16.20
CA PRO A 185 -2.19 -10.05 16.42
C PRO A 185 -1.47 -10.53 15.16
N THR A 186 -0.33 -9.90 14.86
CA THR A 186 0.52 -10.27 13.72
C THR A 186 1.73 -11.07 14.16
N GLY A 187 2.16 -12.02 13.34
CA GLY A 187 3.37 -12.81 13.53
C GLY A 187 4.08 -13.11 12.21
N THR A 188 5.31 -13.62 12.30
CA THR A 188 6.11 -13.98 11.12
C THR A 188 5.99 -15.47 10.82
N ALA A 189 5.42 -15.83 9.68
CA ALA A 189 5.38 -17.20 9.17
C ALA A 189 6.47 -17.42 8.11
N THR A 190 6.85 -18.68 7.90
CA THR A 190 7.84 -19.08 6.89
C THR A 190 7.20 -19.99 5.87
N VAL A 191 7.29 -19.65 4.58
CA VAL A 191 6.81 -20.51 3.50
C VAL A 191 7.82 -21.63 3.27
N THR A 192 7.37 -22.87 3.40
CA THR A 192 8.18 -24.09 3.24
C THR A 192 7.59 -24.98 2.15
N GLU A 193 8.30 -26.04 1.74
CA GLU A 193 7.78 -27.01 0.77
C GLU A 193 6.51 -27.73 1.24
N ARG A 194 6.28 -27.82 2.55
CA ARG A 194 5.13 -28.51 3.15
C ARG A 194 3.92 -27.60 3.33
N GLY A 195 4.11 -26.28 3.35
CA GLY A 195 3.09 -25.33 3.76
C GLY A 195 3.67 -24.04 4.32
N ILE A 196 2.78 -23.11 4.66
CA ILE A 196 3.09 -21.89 5.42
C ILE A 196 3.24 -22.30 6.90
N ARG A 197 4.48 -22.32 7.39
CA ARG A 197 4.80 -22.67 8.77
C ARG A 197 4.65 -21.46 9.68
N PHE A 198 3.70 -21.52 10.60
CA PHE A 198 3.53 -20.54 11.65
C PHE A 198 3.50 -21.27 12.99
N GLU A 199 4.44 -20.94 13.89
CA GLU A 199 4.46 -21.46 15.26
C GLU A 199 4.30 -22.99 15.37
N LYS A 200 5.11 -23.71 14.58
CA LYS A 200 5.17 -25.19 14.45
C LYS A 200 3.97 -25.84 13.75
N LEU A 201 2.92 -25.10 13.41
CA LEU A 201 1.80 -25.55 12.60
C LEU A 201 2.00 -25.20 11.13
N PHE A 202 1.32 -25.93 10.25
CA PHE A 202 1.39 -25.72 8.79
C PHE A 202 0.02 -25.35 8.23
N TYR A 203 0.00 -24.32 7.38
CA TYR A 203 -1.20 -23.78 6.76
C TYR A 203 -1.09 -23.71 5.23
N SER A 204 -2.22 -23.73 4.54
CA SER A 204 -2.33 -23.55 3.09
C SER A 204 -3.43 -22.57 2.73
N CYS A 205 -3.22 -21.76 1.69
CA CYS A 205 -4.25 -20.91 1.10
C CYS A 205 -4.34 -21.12 -0.41
N GLU A 206 -5.47 -20.73 -0.98
CA GLU A 206 -5.73 -20.82 -2.42
C GLU A 206 -4.69 -20.02 -3.22
N LEU A 207 -4.33 -18.83 -2.75
CA LEU A 207 -3.29 -17.99 -3.36
C LEU A 207 -1.93 -18.72 -3.42
N ALA A 208 -1.49 -19.34 -2.32
CA ALA A 208 -0.21 -20.07 -2.27
C ALA A 208 -0.22 -21.30 -3.19
N ALA A 209 -1.35 -21.98 -3.33
CA ALA A 209 -1.52 -23.09 -4.25
C ALA A 209 -1.45 -22.60 -5.71
N ARG A 210 -2.20 -21.56 -6.06
CA ARG A 210 -2.24 -20.97 -7.42
C ARG A 210 -0.87 -20.47 -7.87
N GLU A 211 -0.14 -19.82 -6.98
CA GLU A 211 1.19 -19.28 -7.28
C GLU A 211 2.34 -20.29 -7.08
N GLN A 212 2.01 -21.54 -6.75
CA GLN A 212 2.95 -22.65 -6.57
C GLN A 212 4.05 -22.35 -5.55
N TRP A 213 3.68 -21.68 -4.45
CA TRP A 213 4.64 -21.26 -3.42
C TRP A 213 5.43 -22.42 -2.83
N PHE A 214 4.77 -23.56 -2.61
CA PHE A 214 5.40 -24.75 -2.02
C PHE A 214 6.43 -25.39 -2.95
N VAL A 215 6.16 -25.41 -4.26
CA VAL A 215 7.11 -25.91 -5.28
C VAL A 215 8.31 -24.97 -5.39
N LYS A 216 8.06 -23.66 -5.40
CA LYS A 216 9.13 -22.65 -5.42
C LYS A 216 10.01 -22.72 -4.17
N ALA A 217 9.43 -22.97 -3.00
CA ALA A 217 10.17 -23.15 -1.76
C ALA A 217 11.00 -24.45 -1.73
N ARG A 218 10.61 -25.47 -2.51
CA ARG A 218 11.35 -26.73 -2.67
C ARG A 218 12.57 -26.60 -3.59
N VAL A 219 12.41 -25.91 -4.71
CA VAL A 219 13.50 -25.69 -5.69
C VAL A 219 14.44 -24.56 -5.24
N GLY A 220 13.87 -23.50 -4.66
CA GLY A 220 14.58 -22.34 -4.18
C GLY A 220 14.79 -22.32 -2.67
N LYS A 221 14.72 -21.13 -2.07
CA LYS A 221 14.88 -20.91 -0.63
C LYS A 221 13.54 -20.54 0.01
N THR A 222 13.33 -20.96 1.25
CA THR A 222 12.17 -20.54 2.06
C THR A 222 12.22 -19.04 2.35
N TRP A 223 11.08 -18.36 2.31
CA TRP A 223 10.97 -16.93 2.64
C TRP A 223 9.98 -16.66 3.78
N LYS A 224 10.09 -15.49 4.39
CA LYS A 224 9.23 -15.05 5.50
C LYS A 224 8.08 -14.20 4.98
N ILE A 225 6.91 -14.38 5.58
CA ILE A 225 5.70 -13.60 5.32
C ILE A 225 5.07 -13.17 6.64
N THR A 226 4.40 -12.02 6.65
CA THR A 226 3.63 -11.56 7.81
C THR A 226 2.24 -12.16 7.75
N VAL A 227 1.77 -12.71 8.86
CA VAL A 227 0.42 -13.28 8.99
C VAL A 227 -0.26 -12.68 10.21
N ALA A 228 -1.58 -12.50 10.15
CA ALA A 228 -2.41 -12.19 11.30
C ALA A 228 -3.12 -13.47 11.77
N TYR A 229 -3.33 -13.62 13.07
CA TYR A 229 -3.95 -14.82 13.64
C TYR A 229 -4.84 -14.46 14.82
N ASP A 230 -5.85 -15.30 15.08
CA ASP A 230 -6.69 -15.18 16.27
C ASP A 230 -6.16 -16.14 17.35
N PRO A 231 -5.72 -15.66 18.53
CA PRO A 231 -5.27 -16.55 19.61
C PRO A 231 -6.30 -17.58 20.05
N ARG A 232 -7.59 -17.34 19.79
CA ARG A 232 -8.68 -18.26 20.18
C ARG A 232 -8.92 -19.37 19.16
N ASN A 233 -8.33 -19.27 17.97
CA ASN A 233 -8.60 -20.20 16.88
C ASN A 233 -7.34 -20.53 16.09
N LEU A 234 -6.90 -21.78 16.20
CA LEU A 234 -5.74 -22.31 15.47
C LEU A 234 -6.04 -22.75 14.04
N ASP A 235 -7.30 -22.91 13.65
CA ASP A 235 -7.69 -23.50 12.37
C ASP A 235 -7.35 -22.59 11.18
N LYS A 236 -7.30 -21.27 11.43
CA LYS A 236 -7.18 -20.26 10.38
C LYS A 236 -6.15 -19.21 10.76
N ILE A 237 -5.29 -18.89 9.81
CA ILE A 237 -4.48 -17.67 9.83
C ILE A 237 -4.81 -16.82 8.62
N TYR A 238 -4.52 -15.53 8.71
CA TYR A 238 -4.90 -14.54 7.74
C TYR A 238 -3.64 -13.92 7.13
N LEU A 239 -3.58 -13.83 5.81
CA LEU A 239 -2.45 -13.27 5.07
C LEU A 239 -2.84 -11.87 4.55
N PRO A 240 -2.40 -10.79 5.20
CA PRO A 240 -2.64 -9.43 4.71
C PRO A 240 -1.81 -9.16 3.45
N LEU A 241 -2.49 -8.87 2.35
CA LEU A 241 -1.96 -8.51 1.04
C LEU A 241 -2.24 -7.03 0.73
N ASP A 242 -1.50 -6.47 -0.23
CA ASP A 242 -1.64 -5.08 -0.69
C ASP A 242 -1.60 -4.02 0.43
N GLY A 243 -0.85 -4.27 1.50
CA GLY A 243 -0.80 -3.38 2.66
C GLY A 243 -2.04 -3.43 3.57
N GLY A 244 -2.78 -4.54 3.54
CA GLY A 244 -3.92 -4.81 4.42
C GLY A 244 -5.29 -4.57 3.79
N PHE A 245 -5.37 -4.31 2.48
CA PHE A 245 -6.65 -4.13 1.76
C PHE A 245 -7.26 -5.44 1.28
N HIS A 246 -6.45 -6.47 1.11
CA HIS A 246 -6.92 -7.82 0.81
C HIS A 246 -6.37 -8.76 1.87
N VAL A 247 -7.20 -9.71 2.30
CA VAL A 247 -6.81 -10.70 3.29
C VAL A 247 -7.18 -12.06 2.75
N GLU A 248 -6.17 -12.91 2.60
CA GLU A 248 -6.36 -14.31 2.20
C GLU A 248 -6.44 -15.19 3.44
N VAL A 249 -7.38 -16.14 3.44
CA VAL A 249 -7.55 -17.07 4.56
C VAL A 249 -6.73 -18.32 4.29
N CYS A 250 -5.81 -18.63 5.19
CA CYS A 250 -5.04 -19.87 5.17
C CYS A 250 -5.62 -20.85 6.19
N GLN A 251 -5.89 -22.08 5.75
CA GLN A 251 -6.43 -23.15 6.58
C GLN A 251 -5.31 -24.08 7.07
N LEU A 252 -5.49 -24.62 8.27
CA LEU A 252 -4.59 -25.61 8.86
C LEU A 252 -4.56 -26.90 8.01
N LEU A 253 -3.36 -27.42 7.74
CA LEU A 253 -3.20 -28.69 7.02
C LEU A 253 -3.59 -29.89 7.88
N ASP A 254 -4.04 -30.97 7.23
CA ASP A 254 -4.41 -32.24 7.86
C ASP A 254 -3.27 -32.87 8.69
N THR A 255 -2.00 -32.59 8.35
CA THR A 255 -0.86 -33.02 9.16
C THR A 255 -0.89 -32.50 10.60
N CYS A 256 -1.66 -31.45 10.85
CA CYS A 256 -1.83 -30.81 12.15
C CYS A 256 -3.26 -30.98 12.70
N GLN A 257 -4.05 -31.92 12.18
CA GLN A 257 -5.47 -32.11 12.53
C GLN A 257 -5.70 -32.35 14.04
N THR A 258 -4.69 -32.84 14.78
CA THR A 258 -4.71 -32.99 16.25
C THR A 258 -5.00 -31.67 17.00
N PHE A 259 -4.75 -30.53 16.36
CA PHE A 259 -4.96 -29.19 16.90
C PHE A 259 -6.18 -28.48 16.31
N LYS A 260 -6.99 -29.18 15.51
CA LYS A 260 -8.20 -28.63 14.92
C LYS A 260 -9.22 -28.30 16.00
N GLY A 261 -9.78 -27.09 15.97
CA GLY A 261 -10.76 -26.60 16.94
C GLY A 261 -10.19 -26.26 18.32
N LYS A 262 -8.87 -26.31 18.49
CA LYS A 262 -8.18 -25.95 19.74
C LYS A 262 -7.75 -24.49 19.75
N ASP A 263 -7.53 -23.96 20.94
CA ASP A 263 -6.95 -22.63 21.13
C ASP A 263 -5.42 -22.70 21.27
N TRP A 264 -4.78 -21.54 21.22
CA TRP A 264 -3.33 -21.45 21.33
C TRP A 264 -2.78 -21.92 22.68
N TYR A 265 -3.55 -21.75 23.75
CA TYR A 265 -3.12 -22.14 25.10
C TYR A 265 -3.03 -23.66 25.24
N GLU A 266 -4.03 -24.39 24.73
CA GLU A 266 -4.05 -25.84 24.69
C GLU A 266 -2.87 -26.41 23.86
N ALA A 267 -2.52 -25.75 22.75
CA ALA A 267 -1.37 -26.16 21.95
C ALA A 267 -0.03 -25.94 22.68
N ILE A 268 0.12 -24.80 23.38
CA ILE A 268 1.28 -24.52 24.21
C ILE A 268 1.39 -25.55 25.34
N ASP A 269 0.30 -25.83 26.05
CA ASP A 269 0.28 -26.79 27.16
C ASP A 269 0.67 -28.18 26.66
N TYR A 270 0.11 -28.62 25.54
CA TYR A 270 0.46 -29.90 24.91
C TYR A 270 1.96 -29.99 24.60
N TRP A 271 2.55 -28.96 24.00
CA TRP A 271 3.99 -28.93 23.73
C TRP A 271 4.84 -28.85 25.00
N THR A 272 4.34 -28.19 26.03
CA THR A 272 5.02 -28.03 27.32
C THR A 272 5.08 -29.38 28.03
N ILE A 273 3.98 -30.12 28.07
CA ILE A 273 3.90 -31.49 28.60
C ILE A 273 4.84 -32.42 27.83
N GLN A 274 4.82 -32.39 26.49
CA GLN A 274 5.74 -33.21 25.69
C GLN A 274 7.21 -32.88 25.96
N LYS A 275 7.54 -31.61 26.13
CA LYS A 275 8.91 -31.17 26.43
C LYS A 275 9.35 -31.65 27.81
N LEU A 276 8.50 -31.50 28.83
CA LEU A 276 8.73 -31.99 30.20
C LEU A 276 8.96 -33.50 30.21
N ALA A 277 8.07 -34.27 29.61
CA ALA A 277 8.19 -35.72 29.52
C ALA A 277 9.50 -36.15 28.83
N ARG A 278 9.90 -35.43 27.78
CA ARG A 278 11.18 -35.69 27.10
C ARG A 278 12.38 -35.38 27.98
N THR A 279 12.35 -34.27 28.74
CA THR A 279 13.44 -33.92 29.65
C THR A 279 13.54 -34.88 30.82
N GLU A 280 12.41 -35.33 31.37
CA GLU A 280 12.36 -36.35 32.43
C GLU A 280 12.94 -37.68 31.93
N ALA A 281 12.52 -38.15 30.74
CA ALA A 281 13.05 -39.37 30.14
C ALA A 281 14.58 -39.33 29.93
N LEU A 282 15.11 -38.18 29.49
CA LEU A 282 16.56 -37.97 29.34
C LEU A 282 17.27 -38.00 30.71
N SER A 283 16.71 -37.34 31.73
CA SER A 283 17.25 -37.35 33.09
C SER A 283 17.26 -38.75 33.69
N SER A 284 16.17 -39.51 33.55
CA SER A 284 16.08 -40.89 34.00
C SER A 284 17.10 -41.80 33.30
N ALA A 285 17.31 -41.62 31.98
CA ALA A 285 18.34 -42.35 31.25
C ALA A 285 19.76 -42.02 31.74
N GLN A 286 20.05 -40.75 32.02
CA GLN A 286 21.34 -40.33 32.59
C GLN A 286 21.56 -40.90 34.00
N GLN A 287 20.53 -40.91 34.85
CA GLN A 287 20.59 -41.52 36.20
C GLN A 287 20.80 -43.03 36.13
N ALA A 288 20.12 -43.72 35.22
CA ALA A 288 20.32 -45.15 34.99
C ALA A 288 21.74 -45.46 34.49
N GLN A 289 22.29 -44.63 33.60
CA GLN A 289 23.66 -44.77 33.15
C GLN A 289 24.67 -44.51 34.28
N ALA A 290 24.45 -43.48 35.10
CA ALA A 290 25.29 -43.16 36.25
C ALA A 290 25.27 -44.27 37.32
N SER A 291 24.12 -44.89 37.57
CA SER A 291 24.02 -46.00 38.52
C SER A 291 24.76 -47.24 38.04
N VAL A 292 24.68 -47.56 36.73
CA VAL A 292 25.48 -48.64 36.12
C VAL A 292 26.98 -48.34 36.23
N HIS A 293 27.41 -47.10 35.93
CA HIS A 293 28.82 -46.72 36.09
C HIS A 293 29.30 -46.80 37.54
N ALA A 294 28.47 -46.42 38.51
CA ALA A 294 28.79 -46.56 39.93
C ALA A 294 28.97 -48.03 40.34
N GLN A 295 28.11 -48.93 39.85
CA GLN A 295 28.24 -50.37 40.09
C GLN A 295 29.51 -50.95 39.46
N ILE A 296 29.83 -50.56 38.22
CA ILE A 296 31.06 -50.98 37.55
C ILE A 296 32.28 -50.53 38.35
N ASN A 297 32.33 -49.28 38.79
CA ASN A 297 33.43 -48.76 39.60
C ASN A 297 33.56 -49.50 40.92
N GLN A 298 32.44 -49.82 41.59
CA GLN A 298 32.45 -50.61 42.82
C GLN A 298 33.03 -52.02 42.60
N ILE A 299 32.70 -52.68 41.49
CA ILE A 299 33.27 -54.00 41.13
C ILE A 299 34.77 -53.88 40.85
N ILE A 300 35.19 -52.84 40.14
CA ILE A 300 36.61 -52.57 39.85
C ILE A 300 37.37 -52.35 41.16
N ASP A 301 36.86 -51.51 42.06
CA ASP A 301 37.47 -51.22 43.35
C ASP A 301 37.64 -52.51 44.17
N GLN A 302 36.58 -53.32 44.30
CA GLN A 302 36.65 -54.64 44.97
C GLN A 302 37.70 -55.56 44.32
N ALA A 303 37.75 -55.62 42.99
CA ALA A 303 38.73 -56.44 42.27
C ALA A 303 40.17 -55.93 42.48
N THR A 304 40.37 -54.61 42.54
CA THR A 304 41.68 -54.00 42.80
C THR A 304 42.14 -54.23 44.24
N GLU A 305 41.25 -54.14 45.23
CA GLU A 305 41.55 -54.47 46.63
C GLU A 305 41.98 -55.93 46.77
N LEU A 306 41.24 -56.85 46.15
CA LEU A 306 41.59 -58.28 46.13
C LEU A 306 42.95 -58.51 45.45
N LEU A 307 43.21 -57.88 44.30
CA LEU A 307 44.51 -57.94 43.63
C LEU A 307 45.65 -57.41 44.51
N MET A 308 45.42 -56.32 45.22
CA MET A 308 46.41 -55.71 46.12
C MET A 308 46.73 -56.65 47.30
N LEU A 309 45.70 -57.26 47.91
CA LEU A 309 45.87 -58.25 48.97
C LEU A 309 46.64 -59.49 48.48
N VAL A 310 46.32 -60.00 47.29
CA VAL A 310 47.07 -61.10 46.66
C VAL A 310 48.52 -60.71 46.40
N ALA A 311 48.78 -59.50 45.90
CA ALA A 311 50.14 -59.02 45.64
C ALA A 311 50.98 -58.91 46.93
N ILE A 312 50.39 -58.46 48.04
CA ILE A 312 51.03 -58.43 49.36
C ILE A 312 51.34 -59.86 49.82
N ALA A 313 50.39 -60.79 49.69
CA ALA A 313 50.60 -62.19 50.04
C ALA A 313 51.73 -62.83 49.22
N VAL A 314 51.78 -62.61 47.89
CA VAL A 314 52.84 -63.10 47.00
C VAL A 314 54.20 -62.49 47.36
N ARG A 315 54.27 -61.19 47.67
CA ARG A 315 55.50 -60.54 48.15
C ARG A 315 55.99 -61.17 49.46
N SER A 316 55.09 -61.42 50.41
CA SER A 316 55.41 -62.09 51.68
C SER A 316 55.95 -63.51 51.47
N ILE A 317 55.32 -64.30 50.58
CA ILE A 317 55.78 -65.66 50.22
C ILE A 317 57.16 -65.61 49.55
N ARG A 318 57.40 -64.68 48.61
CA ARG A 318 58.71 -64.47 47.98
C ARG A 318 59.77 -64.13 49.03
N HIS A 319 59.48 -63.22 49.97
CA HIS A 319 60.42 -62.82 51.02
C HIS A 319 60.79 -63.98 51.95
N LYS A 320 59.80 -64.81 52.34
CA LYS A 320 60.03 -66.05 53.10
C LYS A 320 60.90 -67.05 52.34
N LYS A 321 60.67 -67.24 51.03
CA LYS A 321 61.47 -68.13 50.17
C LYS A 321 62.92 -67.65 50.03
N VAL A 322 63.15 -66.35 49.84
CA VAL A 322 64.50 -65.76 49.76
C VAL A 322 65.26 -65.92 51.07
N ASN A 323 64.62 -65.66 52.22
CA ASN A 323 65.26 -65.88 53.53
C ASN A 323 65.61 -67.35 53.77
N ARG A 324 64.73 -68.28 53.37
CA ARG A 324 64.99 -69.73 53.48
C ARG A 324 66.18 -70.15 52.59
N LEU A 325 66.31 -69.61 51.39
CA LEU A 325 67.44 -69.84 50.49
C LEU A 325 68.76 -69.24 51.02
N ARG A 326 68.71 -68.05 51.64
CA ARG A 326 69.87 -67.41 52.31
C ARG A 326 70.36 -68.20 53.53
N LEU A 327 69.44 -68.77 54.31
CA LEU A 327 69.76 -69.68 55.43
C LEU A 327 70.39 -70.98 54.93
N ALA A 328 69.89 -71.56 53.84
CA ALA A 328 70.47 -72.77 53.25
C ALA A 328 71.89 -72.54 52.69
N THR A 329 72.16 -71.36 52.10
CA THR A 329 73.50 -71.00 51.60
C THR A 329 74.49 -70.68 52.73
N SER A 330 74.04 -70.08 53.84
CA SER A 330 74.91 -69.86 55.02
C SER A 330 75.25 -71.17 55.75
N LEU A 331 74.33 -72.13 55.79
CA LEU A 331 74.56 -73.49 56.29
C LEU A 331 75.53 -74.30 55.41
N ASN A 332 75.47 -74.15 54.08
CA ASN A 332 76.42 -74.80 53.17
C ASN A 332 77.83 -74.17 53.22
N ARG A 333 77.96 -72.85 53.46
CA ARG A 333 79.26 -72.20 53.69
C ARG A 333 79.96 -72.67 54.98
N LYS A 334 79.21 -73.14 55.99
CA LYS A 334 79.76 -73.73 57.22
C LYS A 334 80.17 -75.21 57.09
N LYS A 335 79.92 -75.84 55.94
CA LYS A 335 80.23 -77.27 55.69
C LYS A 335 81.41 -77.52 54.73
N GLN A 336 82.15 -76.50 54.30
CA GLN A 336 83.40 -76.70 53.56
C GLN A 336 84.57 -76.87 54.54
N PRO A 337 85.29 -78.01 54.53
CA PRO A 337 86.40 -78.26 55.45
C PRO A 337 87.68 -77.54 55.00
N SER A 338 88.44 -77.05 55.97
CA SER A 338 89.89 -76.86 55.89
C SER A 338 90.50 -77.69 57.00
#